data_AF-A0A4S1FVT4-F1
#
_entry.id   AF-A0A4S1FVT4-F1
#
_cell.length_a   1.000
_cell.length_b   1.000
_cell.length_c   1.000
_cell.angle_alpha   90.00
_cell.angle_beta   90.00
_cell.angle_gamma   90.00
#
_symmetry.space_group_name_H-M   'P 1'
#
loop_
_entity.id
_entity.type
_entity.pdbx_description
1 polymer ?
#
loop_
_entity_poly.entity_id
_entity_poly.type
_entity_poly.pdbx_seq_one_letter_code
_entity_poly.pdbx_strand_id
1 'polypeptide(L)'
;AEQRGTLLAFGIFMVMFAIYSGNHPAGFTANVVQTAANKGVLLAFVAMAQTLVVITAGIDLSVGAVLGLSAVVTATMMISGGFGLIPTILAVLVMGIVFGVVQG
;
A
#
# COMPACT_ATOMS: atom_id res chain seq x y z
N ALA A 1 4.24 26.53 12.86
CA ALA A 1 2.92 25.88 13.00
C ALA A 1 2.61 24.93 11.84
N GLU A 2 3.20 25.16 10.66
CA GLU A 2 2.94 24.46 9.39
C GLU A 2 3.18 22.93 9.40
N GLN A 3 4.17 22.43 10.14
CA GLN A 3 4.50 21.00 10.20
C GLN A 3 3.84 20.23 11.36
N ARG A 4 2.96 20.88 12.13
CA ARG A 4 2.34 20.25 13.32
C ARG A 4 1.59 18.98 12.96
N GLY A 5 0.88 18.96 11.82
CA GLY A 5 0.17 17.78 11.33
C GLY A 5 1.11 16.62 11.03
N THR A 6 2.19 16.87 10.28
CA THR A 6 3.18 15.84 9.92
C THR A 6 3.91 15.30 11.16
N LEU A 7 4.32 16.17 12.08
CA LEU A 7 4.98 15.77 13.32
C LEU A 7 4.06 14.96 14.22
N LEU A 8 2.77 15.32 14.32
CA LEU A 8 1.77 14.54 15.05
C LEU A 8 1.54 13.17 14.40
N ALA A 9 1.38 13.12 13.07
CA ALA A 9 1.21 11.86 12.34
C ALA A 9 2.41 10.92 12.53
N PHE A 10 3.62 11.47 12.45
CA PHE A 10 4.86 10.73 12.71
C PHE A 10 4.94 10.24 14.17
N GLY A 11 4.58 11.09 15.14
CA GLY A 11 4.51 10.70 16.55
C GLY A 11 3.52 9.56 16.80
N ILE A 12 2.31 9.65 16.22
CA ILE A 12 1.29 8.60 16.31
C ILE A 12 1.79 7.30 15.67
N PHE A 13 2.43 7.37 14.50
CA PHE A 13 3.03 6.21 13.84
C PHE A 13 4.05 5.52 14.74
N MET A 14 4.98 6.28 15.34
CA MET A 14 6.02 5.72 16.24
C MET A 14 5.41 5.04 17.46
N VAL A 15 4.39 5.65 18.08
CA VAL A 15 3.69 5.07 19.23
C VAL A 15 2.96 3.78 18.84
N MET A 16 2.19 3.80 17.75
CA MET A 16 1.46 2.63 17.26
C MET A 16 2.41 1.49 16.88
N PHE A 17 3.52 1.81 16.22
CA PHE A 17 4.51 0.83 15.80
C PHE A 17 5.23 0.19 16.99
N ALA A 18 5.57 0.98 18.02
CA ALA A 18 6.17 0.45 19.25
C ALA A 18 5.21 -0.48 20.00
N ILE A 19 3.93 -0.10 20.13
CA ILE A 19 2.90 -0.96 20.74
C ILE A 19 2.75 -2.26 19.94
N TYR A 20 2.63 -2.16 18.61
CA TYR A 20 2.53 -3.34 17.75
C TYR A 20 3.73 -4.26 17.92
N SER A 21 4.95 -3.73 17.81
CA SER A 21 6.15 -4.57 17.87
C SER A 21 6.39 -5.17 19.25
N GLY A 22 5.99 -4.49 20.34
CA GLY A 22 6.10 -5.01 21.69
C GLY A 22 5.10 -6.13 22.01
N ASN A 23 3.94 -6.13 21.35
CA ASN A 23 2.91 -7.17 21.52
C ASN A 23 2.97 -8.27 20.46
N HIS A 24 3.77 -8.10 19.40
CA HIS A 24 3.88 -9.07 18.32
C HIS A 24 4.69 -10.30 18.80
N PRO A 25 4.20 -11.54 18.62
CA PRO A 25 4.88 -12.75 19.12
C PRO A 25 6.29 -12.94 18.56
N ALA A 26 6.56 -12.43 17.34
CA ALA A 26 7.88 -12.47 16.73
C ALA A 26 8.82 -11.33 17.20
N GLY A 27 8.34 -10.38 18.01
CA GLY A 27 9.11 -9.23 18.50
C GLY A 27 9.69 -8.33 17.40
N PHE A 28 10.73 -7.57 17.75
CA PHE A 28 11.45 -6.67 16.82
C PHE A 28 12.53 -7.46 16.04
N THR A 29 12.11 -8.26 15.07
CA THR A 29 13.02 -9.06 14.22
C THR A 29 13.23 -8.42 12.85
N ALA A 30 14.32 -8.81 12.17
CA ALA A 30 14.61 -8.37 10.80
C ALA A 30 13.44 -8.64 9.84
N ASN A 31 12.72 -9.75 10.02
CA ASN A 31 11.54 -10.09 9.20
C ASN A 31 10.37 -9.12 9.40
N VAL A 32 10.12 -8.66 10.64
CA VAL A 32 9.07 -7.68 10.94
C VAL A 32 9.43 -6.34 10.31
N VAL A 33 10.68 -5.91 10.44
CA VAL A 33 11.18 -4.67 9.82
C VAL A 33 11.08 -4.75 8.29
N GLN A 34 11.51 -5.87 7.69
CA GLN A 34 11.44 -6.07 6.24
C GLN A 34 10.00 -6.07 5.74
N THR A 35 9.09 -6.73 6.46
CA THR A 35 7.66 -6.75 6.11
C THR A 35 7.04 -5.35 6.21
N ALA A 36 7.36 -4.60 7.27
CA ALA A 36 6.90 -3.24 7.45
C ALA A 36 7.45 -2.32 6.35
N ALA A 37 8.74 -2.43 6.01
CA ALA A 37 9.37 -1.65 4.95
C ALA A 37 8.74 -1.94 3.58
N ASN A 38 8.51 -3.22 3.23
CA ASN A 38 7.89 -3.61 1.98
C ASN A 38 6.47 -3.03 1.83
N LYS A 39 5.67 -3.04 2.91
CA LYS A 39 4.34 -2.40 2.91
C LYS A 39 4.43 -0.87 2.90
N GLY A 40 5.43 -0.30 3.56
CA GLY A 40 5.69 1.14 3.61
C GLY A 40 5.98 1.71 2.22
N VAL A 41 6.78 1.02 1.41
CA VAL A 41 7.07 1.42 0.02
C VAL A 41 5.80 1.47 -0.82
N LEU A 42 4.91 0.48 -0.69
CA LEU A 42 3.62 0.47 -1.38
C LEU A 42 2.73 1.66 -0.97
N LEU A 43 2.65 1.94 0.34
CA LEU A 43 1.91 3.10 0.85
C LEU A 43 2.53 4.43 0.40
N ALA A 44 3.84 4.52 0.24
CA ALA A 44 4.51 5.69 -0.29
C ALA A 44 4.12 5.95 -1.76
N PHE A 45 4.03 4.91 -2.59
CA PHE A 45 3.51 5.04 -3.95
C PHE A 45 2.05 5.52 -3.98
N VAL A 46 1.20 4.98 -3.10
CA VAL A 46 -0.19 5.44 -2.97
C VAL A 46 -0.23 6.90 -2.55
N ALA A 47 0.56 7.31 -1.56
CA ALA A 47 0.62 8.71 -1.13
C ALA A 47 1.06 9.67 -2.24
N MET A 48 2.03 9.26 -3.07
CA MET A 48 2.45 10.03 -4.25
C MET A 48 1.31 10.16 -5.27
N ALA A 49 0.58 9.09 -5.56
CA ALA A 49 -0.58 9.13 -6.46
C ALA A 49 -1.71 10.02 -5.89
N GLN A 50 -2.00 9.88 -4.60
CA GLN A 50 -3.00 10.69 -3.89
C GLN A 50 -2.66 12.18 -3.84
N THR A 51 -1.38 12.54 -3.93
CA THR A 51 -0.96 13.95 -3.94
C THR A 51 -1.56 14.71 -5.12
N LEU A 52 -1.62 14.08 -6.31
CA LEU A 52 -2.17 14.71 -7.51
C LEU A 52 -3.67 15.00 -7.33
N VAL A 53 -4.40 14.04 -6.75
CA VAL A 53 -5.84 14.14 -6.47
C VAL A 53 -6.15 15.22 -5.43
N VAL A 54 -5.36 15.29 -4.35
CA VAL A 54 -5.57 16.28 -3.29
C VAL A 54 -5.35 17.70 -3.83
N ILE A 55 -4.36 17.89 -4.72
CA ILE A 55 -4.12 19.18 -5.38
C ILE A 55 -5.31 19.60 -6.25
N THR A 56 -6.01 18.65 -6.87
CA THR A 56 -7.26 18.92 -7.62
C THR A 56 -8.49 19.06 -6.72
N ALA A 57 -8.31 19.18 -5.39
CA ALA A 57 -9.38 19.23 -4.38
C ALA A 57 -10.32 18.00 -4.40
N GLY A 58 -9.82 16.85 -4.88
CA GLY A 58 -10.53 15.58 -4.89
C GLY A 58 -10.24 14.73 -3.65
N ILE A 59 -11.04 13.68 -3.46
CA ILE A 59 -10.81 12.62 -2.47
C ILE A 59 -10.96 11.29 -3.20
N ASP A 60 -9.87 10.80 -3.79
CA ASP A 60 -9.88 9.59 -4.60
C ASP A 60 -9.58 8.37 -3.73
N LEU A 61 -10.63 7.68 -3.32
CA LEU A 61 -10.49 6.44 -2.55
C LEU A 61 -10.07 5.24 -3.44
N SER A 62 -10.15 5.37 -4.77
CA SER A 62 -9.97 4.26 -5.70
C SER A 62 -8.53 3.75 -5.77
N VAL A 63 -7.51 4.61 -5.64
CA VAL A 63 -6.09 4.19 -5.70
C VAL A 63 -5.77 3.14 -4.64
N GLY A 64 -6.29 3.33 -3.41
CA GLY A 64 -6.12 2.35 -2.34
C GLY A 64 -6.83 1.04 -2.63
N ALA A 65 -8.03 1.10 -3.20
CA ALA A 65 -8.79 -0.08 -3.60
C ALA A 65 -8.12 -0.85 -4.74
N VAL A 66 -7.58 -0.17 -5.76
CA VAL A 66 -6.84 -0.79 -6.87
C VAL A 66 -5.56 -1.45 -6.39
N LEU A 67 -4.83 -0.84 -5.44
CA LEU A 67 -3.67 -1.49 -4.82
C LEU A 67 -4.07 -2.76 -4.06
N GLY A 68 -5.16 -2.71 -3.28
CA GLY A 68 -5.69 -3.87 -2.57
C GLY A 68 -6.10 -4.99 -3.52
N LEU A 69 -6.83 -4.66 -4.58
CA LEU A 69 -7.23 -5.61 -5.61
C LEU A 69 -6.03 -6.22 -6.34
N SER A 70 -5.02 -5.41 -6.65
CA SER A 70 -3.76 -5.87 -7.28
C SER A 70 -3.04 -6.89 -6.41
N ALA A 71 -3.01 -6.69 -5.09
CA ALA A 71 -2.43 -7.64 -4.16
C ALA A 71 -3.22 -8.97 -4.12
N VAL A 72 -4.55 -8.90 -4.09
CA VAL A 72 -5.42 -10.10 -4.09
C VAL A 72 -5.29 -10.88 -5.39
N VAL A 73 -5.31 -10.21 -6.54
CA VAL A 73 -5.14 -10.87 -7.86
C VAL A 73 -3.76 -11.51 -7.96
N THR A 74 -2.70 -10.81 -7.55
CA THR A 74 -1.34 -11.36 -7.53
C THR A 74 -1.26 -12.61 -6.66
N ALA A 75 -1.78 -12.54 -5.43
CA ALA A 75 -1.80 -13.68 -4.51
C ALA A 75 -2.60 -14.87 -5.08
N THR A 76 -3.79 -14.60 -5.62
CA THR A 76 -4.66 -15.64 -6.18
C THR A 76 -4.02 -16.31 -7.38
N MET A 77 -3.42 -15.54 -8.30
CA MET A 77 -2.80 -16.09 -9.51
C MET A 77 -1.53 -16.88 -9.18
N MET A 78 -0.64 -16.34 -8.35
CA MET A 78 0.64 -16.99 -8.07
C MET A 78 0.54 -18.13 -7.07
N ILE A 79 -0.30 -18.01 -6.04
CA ILE A 79 -0.39 -19.01 -4.96
C ILE A 79 -1.44 -20.06 -5.28
N SER A 80 -2.67 -19.64 -5.61
CA SER A 80 -3.79 -20.57 -5.85
C SER A 80 -3.84 -21.08 -7.29
N GLY A 81 -3.50 -20.22 -8.27
CA GLY A 81 -3.55 -20.55 -9.69
C GLY A 81 -2.26 -21.15 -10.25
N GLY A 82 -1.14 -21.06 -9.53
CA GLY A 82 0.16 -21.57 -9.98
C GLY A 82 0.75 -20.82 -11.19
N PHE A 83 0.25 -19.63 -11.51
CA PHE A 83 0.76 -18.82 -12.61
C PHE A 83 2.13 -18.22 -12.27
N GLY A 84 3.01 -18.15 -13.27
CA GLY A 84 4.32 -17.52 -13.13
C GLY A 84 4.25 -16.00 -12.97
N LEU A 85 5.42 -15.39 -12.78
CA LEU A 85 5.57 -13.93 -12.60
C LEU A 85 5.01 -13.13 -13.78
N ILE A 86 5.44 -13.45 -15.00
CA ILE A 86 5.09 -12.71 -16.22
C ILE A 86 3.57 -12.65 -16.45
N PRO A 87 2.82 -13.78 -16.49
CA PRO A 87 1.37 -13.72 -16.72
C PRO A 87 0.63 -12.97 -15.61
N THR A 88 1.11 -13.04 -14.36
CA THR A 88 0.52 -12.31 -13.24
C THR A 88 0.71 -10.79 -13.39
N ILE A 89 1.91 -10.34 -13.75
CA ILE A 89 2.18 -8.92 -14.00
C ILE A 89 1.26 -8.38 -15.11
N LEU A 90 1.14 -9.10 -16.23
CA LEU A 90 0.30 -8.67 -17.34
C LEU A 90 -1.17 -8.58 -16.94
N ALA A 91 -1.68 -9.56 -16.19
CA ALA A 91 -3.07 -9.56 -15.72
C ALA A 91 -3.36 -8.38 -14.79
N VAL A 92 -2.47 -8.11 -13.83
CA VAL A 92 -2.62 -6.97 -12.89
C VAL A 92 -2.51 -5.64 -13.63
N LEU A 93 -1.62 -5.53 -14.62
CA LEU A 93 -1.48 -4.32 -15.43
C LEU A 93 -2.74 -4.04 -16.25
N VAL A 94 -3.27 -5.05 -16.94
CA VAL A 94 -4.51 -4.94 -17.72
C VAL A 94 -5.67 -4.55 -16.80
N MET A 95 -5.79 -5.20 -15.64
CA MET A 95 -6.81 -4.86 -14.65
C MET A 95 -6.68 -3.41 -14.18
N GLY A 96 -5.47 -2.96 -13.83
CA GLY A 96 -5.22 -1.57 -13.42
C GLY A 96 -5.59 -0.54 -14.50
N ILE A 97 -5.28 -0.83 -15.77
CA ILE A 97 -5.66 0.03 -16.90
C ILE A 97 -7.18 0.10 -17.04
N VAL A 98 -7.88 -1.03 -16.96
CA VAL A 98 -9.35 -1.07 -17.05
C VAL A 98 -9.98 -0.22 -15.94
N PHE A 99 -9.55 -0.39 -14.69
CA PHE A 99 -10.07 0.40 -13.58
C PHE A 99 -9.70 1.88 -13.66
N GLY A 100 -8.52 2.21 -14.20
CA GLY A 100 -8.14 3.60 -14.47
C GLY A 100 -9.05 4.24 -15.50
N VAL A 101 -9.28 3.57 -16.65
CA VAL A 101 -10.17 4.08 -17.71
C VAL A 101 -11.61 4.23 -17.23
N VAL A 102 -12.10 3.31 -16.39
CA VAL A 102 -13.48 3.37 -15.89
C VAL A 102 -13.69 4.49 -14.87
N GLN A 103 -12.68 4.80 -14.06
CA GLN A 103 -12.83 5.73 -12.94
C GLN A 103 -12.36 7.17 -13.27
N GLY A 104 -11.49 7.34 -14.28
CA GLY A 104 -11.01 8.65 -14.73
C GLY A 104 -9.66 9.03 -14.13
#